data_AF-A0A963ITL1-F1
#
_entry.id   AF-A0A963ITL1-F1
#
_cell.length_a   1.000
_cell.length_b   1.000
_cell.length_c   1.000
_cell.angle_alpha   90.00
_cell.angle_beta   90.00
_cell.angle_gamma   90.00
#
_symmetry.space_group_name_H-M   'P 1'
#
loop_
_entity.id
_entity.type
_entity.pdbx_description
1 polymer ?
#
loop_
_entity_poly.entity_id
_entity_poly.type
_entity_poly.pdbx_seq_one_letter_code
_entity_poly.pdbx_strand_id
1 'polypeptide(L)' 'MHFETPLEFLESRTYDEIKVGDSSSLVRTLRPEDVKLFAVMSGDMNPALA' A
#
# COMPACT_ATOMS: atom_id res chain seq x y z
N MET A 1 -12.03 11.99 -14.26
CA MET A 1 -12.92 11.57 -13.16
C MET A 1 -12.13 10.67 -12.23
N HIS A 2 -11.83 11.15 -11.01
CA HIS A 2 -11.23 10.30 -9.98
C HIS A 2 -12.36 9.45 -9.39
N PHE A 3 -12.35 8.15 -9.68
CA PHE A 3 -13.18 7.20 -8.98
C PHE A 3 -12.52 6.94 -7.62
N GLU A 4 -13.08 7.50 -6.56
CA GLU A 4 -12.73 7.11 -5.20
C GLU A 4 -13.37 5.75 -4.93
N THR A 5 -12.63 4.68 -5.22
CA THR A 5 -12.91 3.39 -4.60
C THR A 5 -12.73 3.58 -3.09
N PRO A 6 -13.66 3.13 -2.23
CA PRO A 6 -13.43 3.11 -0.79
C PRO A 6 -12.10 2.41 -0.53
N LEU A 7 -11.20 3.04 0.23
CA LEU A 7 -9.95 2.42 0.61
C LEU A 7 -10.29 1.17 1.41
N GLU A 8 -10.08 0.00 0.81
CA GLU A 8 -9.98 -1.23 1.57
C GLU A 8 -8.71 -1.11 2.43
N PHE A 9 -8.87 -1.28 3.74
CA PHE A 9 -7.78 -1.25 4.70
C PHE A 9 -7.66 -2.64 5.32
N LEU A 10 -6.41 -3.05 5.55
CA LEU A 10 -6.13 -4.17 6.43
C LEU A 10 -6.24 -3.69 7.87
N GLU A 11 -6.84 -4.50 8.71
CA GLU A 11 -6.98 -4.20 10.14
C GLU A 11 -6.04 -5.06 10.96
N SER A 12 -5.50 -4.48 12.03
CA SER A 12 -4.70 -5.23 13.00
C SER A 12 -5.62 -6.14 13.81
N ARG A 13 -5.20 -7.40 14.01
CA ARG A 13 -5.85 -8.36 14.91
C ARG A 13 -4.86 -8.79 15.98
N THR A 14 -5.36 -9.05 17.18
CA THR A 14 -4.58 -9.67 18.26
C THR A 14 -4.32 -11.14 17.95
N TYR A 15 -3.38 -11.75 18.68
CA TYR A 15 -3.02 -13.14 18.47
C TYR A 15 -4.20 -14.09 18.62
N ASP A 16 -5.05 -13.88 19.64
CA ASP A 16 -6.20 -14.74 19.93
C ASP A 16 -7.33 -14.65 18.89
N GLU A 17 -7.31 -13.61 18.04
CA GLU A 17 -8.31 -13.38 16.99
C GLU A 17 -7.94 -14.03 15.65
N ILE A 18 -6.70 -14.49 15.47
CA ILE A 18 -6.21 -15.11 14.23
C ILE A 18 -6.43 -16.61 14.28
N LYS A 19 -7.09 -17.17 13.25
CA LYS A 19 -7.35 -18.61 13.14
C LYS A 19 -6.58 -19.23 11.99
N VAL A 20 -6.23 -20.51 12.13
CA VAL A 20 -5.61 -21.28 11.04
C VAL A 20 -6.53 -21.27 9.83
N GLY A 21 -6.02 -20.80 8.69
CA GLY A 21 -6.78 -20.64 7.45
C GLY A 21 -7.25 -19.21 7.17
N ASP A 22 -7.11 -18.28 8.12
CA ASP A 22 -7.38 -16.87 7.85
C ASP A 22 -6.43 -16.30 6.79
N SER A 23 -6.95 -15.44 5.91
CA SER A 23 -6.17 -14.74 4.90
C SER A 23 -6.69 -13.32 4.72
N SER A 24 -5.83 -12.41 4.28
CA SER A 24 -6.21 -11.05 3.92
C SER A 24 -5.32 -10.56 2.79
N SER A 25 -5.89 -9.80 1.87
CA SER A 25 -5.16 -9.22 0.74
C SER A 25 -5.60 -7.78 0.54
N LEU A 26 -4.69 -6.97 0.00
CA LEU A 26 -4.96 -5.60 -0.37
C LEU A 26 -4.20 -5.32 -1.67
N VAL A 27 -4.94 -4.95 -2.71
CA VAL A 27 -4.38 -4.63 -4.02
C VAL A 27 -4.62 -3.16 -4.32
N ARG A 28 -3.57 -2.44 -4.72
CA ARG A 28 -3.65 -1.04 -5.14
C ARG A 28 -2.87 -0.84 -6.42
N THR A 29 -3.35 0.09 -7.24
CA THR A 29 -2.64 0.52 -8.44
C THR A 29 -1.50 1.44 -8.03
N LEU A 30 -0.27 1.07 -8.36
CA LEU A 30 0.90 1.95 -8.19
C LEU A 30 0.77 3.15 -9.12
N ARG A 31 0.85 4.36 -8.57
CA ARG A 31 0.77 5.60 -9.35
C ARG A 31 2.11 6.35 -9.36
N PRO A 32 2.35 7.20 -10.36
CA PRO A 32 3.59 7.98 -10.42
C PRO A 32 3.86 8.84 -9.17
N GLU A 33 2.82 9.36 -8.54
CA GLU A 33 2.93 10.13 -7.29
C GLU A 33 3.48 9.30 -6.12
N ASP A 34 3.16 8.00 -6.05
CA ASP A 34 3.65 7.10 -5.00
C ASP A 34 5.16 6.87 -5.13
N VAL A 35 5.64 6.74 -6.38
CA VAL A 35 7.07 6.57 -6.69
C VAL A 35 7.86 7.83 -6.30
N LYS A 36 7.33 9.01 -6.62
CA LYS A 36 7.95 10.29 -6.25
C LYS A 36 8.03 10.46 -4.73
N LEU A 37 6.94 10.12 -4.03
CA LEU A 37 6.92 10.17 -2.56
C LEU A 37 7.96 9.23 -1.97
N PHE A 38 8.08 8.01 -2.52
CA PHE A 38 9.10 7.05 -2.09
C PHE A 38 10.52 7.61 -2.22
N ALA A 39 10.89 8.16 -3.38
CA ALA A 39 12.22 8.72 -3.62
C ALA A 39 12.58 9.83 -2.62
N VAL A 40 11.63 10.71 -2.31
CA VAL A 40 11.81 11.80 -1.34
C VAL A 40 12.00 11.24 0.09
N MET A 41 11.21 10.24 0.48
CA MET A 41 11.24 9.68 1.84
C MET A 41 12.42 8.74 2.09
N SER A 42 12.82 7.94 1.10
CA SER A 42 13.89 6.95 1.23
C SER A 42 15.28 7.52 0.93
N GLY A 43 15.34 8.66 0.23
CA GLY A 43 16.59 9.22 -0.30
C GLY A 43 17.08 8.50 -1.56
N ASP A 44 16.30 7.57 -2.11
CA ASP A 44 16.61 6.88 -3.37
C ASP A 44 16.25 7.77 -4.57
N MET A 45 17.22 8.57 -4.98
CA MET A 45 17.14 9.48 -6.12
C MET A 45 17.54 8.80 -7.44
N ASN A 46 17.20 7.51 -7.62
CA ASN A 46 17.46 6.83 -8.88
C ASN A 46 16.81 7.58 -10.06
N PRO A 47 17.59 8.05 -11.05
CA PRO A 47 17.06 8.83 -12.18
C PRO A 47 16.10 8.06 -13.08
N ALA A 48 16.04 6.73 -12.98
CA ALA A 48 15.04 5.91 -13.69
C ALA A 48 13.62 6.02 -13.07
N LEU A 49 13.50 6.57 -11.87
CA LEU A 49 12.23 6.81 -11.16
C LEU A 49 11.72 8.26 -11.32
N ALA A 50 12.51 9.14 -11.96
CA ALA A 50 12.22 10.57 -12.14
C ALA A 50 11.31 10.84 -13.36
#